data_AF-A0A4Q3XQ26-F1
#
_entry.id   AF-A0A4Q3XQ26-F1
#
_cell.length_a   1.000
_cell.length_b   1.000
_cell.length_c   1.000
_cell.angle_alpha   90.00
_cell.angle_beta   90.00
_cell.angle_gamma   90.00
#
_symmetry.space_group_name_H-M   'P 1'
#
loop_
_entity.id
_entity.type
_entity.pdbx_description
1 polymer ?
#
loop_
_entity_poly.entity_id
_entity_poly.type
_entity_poly.pdbx_seq_one_letter_code
_entity_poly.pdbx_strand_id
1 'polypeptide(L)'
;MVTLAVDNMSLPPPMIPANCDLRSLPSMLLERDRLFNSDLWNLATGDEFKAALALWLRSMDQVPAGSLPTDERLLARLAGCALGDWRTLSEMALHGWVKCSDGRLYHSVVAEKVLIAWVERIGFRKRSAQANAKRYKKDFDPAPFKAEIEAVVELLRTLSPVEAAKFDRMVALLQGDKDPPTRSQDGSVTECTRSVLSSEIELEIEYELEETCTGEPEGVASAAPTPPKSPGQGRK
;
A
#
# COMPACT_ATOMS: atom_id res chain seq x y z
N MET A 1 -26.67 -3.45 -33.24
CA MET A 1 -25.51 -3.11 -32.40
C MET A 1 -25.89 -3.40 -30.96
N VAL A 2 -25.47 -4.56 -30.44
CA VAL A 2 -25.76 -4.98 -29.07
C VAL A 2 -24.61 -4.49 -28.21
N THR A 3 -24.88 -3.49 -27.37
CA THR A 3 -23.97 -3.03 -26.33
C THR A 3 -23.79 -4.18 -25.33
N LEU A 4 -22.60 -4.78 -25.31
CA LEU A 4 -22.23 -5.73 -24.26
C LEU A 4 -22.08 -4.95 -22.95
N ALA A 5 -23.16 -4.85 -22.19
CA ALA A 5 -23.07 -4.63 -20.76
C ALA A 5 -22.42 -5.91 -20.19
N VAL A 6 -21.12 -5.87 -19.95
CA VAL A 6 -20.44 -6.91 -19.18
C VAL A 6 -21.06 -6.89 -17.80
N ASP A 7 -21.77 -7.95 -17.47
CA ASP A 7 -22.48 -8.13 -16.20
C ASP A 7 -21.54 -7.84 -15.02
N ASN A 8 -21.80 -6.74 -14.31
CA ASN A 8 -21.02 -6.34 -13.13
C ASN A 8 -21.24 -7.27 -11.91
N MET A 9 -21.94 -8.39 -12.10
CA MET A 9 -22.38 -9.34 -11.06
C MET A 9 -21.49 -10.60 -10.95
N SER A 10 -20.45 -10.74 -11.77
CA SER A 10 -19.56 -11.92 -11.76
C SER A 10 -18.07 -11.61 -11.54
N LEU A 11 -17.69 -10.35 -11.28
CA LEU A 11 -16.30 -9.99 -11.05
C LEU A 11 -15.87 -10.31 -9.61
N PRO A 12 -14.62 -10.76 -9.38
CA PRO A 12 -14.13 -11.05 -8.04
C PRO A 12 -14.10 -9.79 -7.16
N PRO A 13 -14.14 -9.95 -5.83
CA PRO A 13 -13.88 -8.84 -4.92
C PRO A 13 -12.46 -8.29 -5.13
N PRO A 14 -12.21 -7.01 -4.77
CA PRO A 14 -10.87 -6.44 -4.81
C PRO A 14 -9.92 -7.24 -3.90
N MET A 15 -8.71 -7.48 -4.39
CA MET A 15 -7.71 -8.29 -3.67
C MET A 15 -7.06 -7.53 -2.49
N ILE A 16 -7.22 -6.21 -2.45
CA ILE A 16 -6.54 -5.31 -1.53
C ILE A 16 -7.57 -4.34 -0.93
N PRO A 17 -7.50 -4.01 0.37
CA PRO A 17 -8.40 -3.05 1.00
C PRO A 17 -8.37 -1.68 0.33
N ALA A 18 -9.52 -1.02 0.23
CA ALA A 18 -9.66 0.26 -0.46
C ALA A 18 -8.80 1.39 0.13
N ASN A 19 -8.47 1.30 1.42
CA ASN A 19 -7.68 2.27 2.18
C ASN A 19 -6.17 1.97 2.20
N CYS A 20 -5.72 0.92 1.51
CA CYS A 20 -4.31 0.56 1.47
C CYS A 20 -3.51 1.61 0.69
N ASP A 21 -2.67 2.37 1.40
CA ASP A 21 -1.81 3.42 0.86
C ASP A 21 -0.36 3.17 1.24
N LEU A 22 0.46 2.85 0.23
CA LEU A 22 1.88 2.53 0.34
C LEU A 22 2.77 3.53 -0.38
N ARG A 23 2.25 4.70 -0.78
CA ARG A 23 3.02 5.71 -1.55
C ARG A 23 4.23 6.27 -0.81
N SER A 24 4.27 6.13 0.52
CA SER A 24 5.43 6.53 1.33
C SER A 24 6.52 5.44 1.40
N LEU A 25 6.31 4.28 0.78
CA LEU A 25 7.33 3.23 0.70
C LEU A 25 8.09 3.37 -0.64
N PRO A 26 9.42 3.52 -0.62
CA PRO A 26 10.24 3.77 -1.80
C PRO A 26 10.60 2.49 -2.54
N SER A 27 10.49 1.34 -1.85
CA SER A 27 10.91 0.05 -2.34
C SER A 27 9.75 -0.94 -2.39
N MET A 28 9.80 -1.81 -3.40
CA MET A 28 8.98 -3.01 -3.49
C MET A 28 9.93 -4.19 -3.68
N LEU A 29 9.89 -5.16 -2.76
CA LEU A 29 10.72 -6.35 -2.90
C LEU A 29 10.17 -7.27 -4.01
N LEU A 30 11.07 -7.65 -4.92
CA LEU A 30 10.81 -8.63 -5.97
C LEU A 30 11.55 -9.93 -5.65
N GLU A 31 10.82 -11.04 -5.74
CA GLU A 31 11.39 -12.37 -5.59
C GLU A 31 12.09 -12.78 -6.88
N ARG A 32 13.43 -12.73 -6.86
CA ARG A 32 14.27 -13.05 -8.01
C ARG A 32 13.91 -14.39 -8.66
N ASP A 33 13.83 -15.45 -7.86
CA ASP A 33 13.62 -16.80 -8.38
C ASP A 33 12.19 -16.98 -8.94
N ARG A 34 11.18 -16.32 -8.34
CA ARG A 34 9.81 -16.31 -8.87
C ARG A 34 9.70 -15.52 -10.17
N LEU A 35 10.41 -14.39 -10.25
CA LEU A 35 10.43 -13.53 -11.44
C LEU A 35 11.12 -14.23 -12.63
N PHE A 36 12.34 -14.73 -12.45
CA PHE A 36 13.11 -15.32 -13.54
C PHE A 36 12.58 -16.67 -14.02
N ASN A 37 11.79 -17.37 -13.21
CA ASN A 37 11.11 -18.60 -13.64
C ASN A 37 9.69 -18.36 -14.15
N SER A 38 9.23 -17.10 -14.25
CA SER A 38 7.88 -16.78 -14.72
C SER A 38 7.76 -16.78 -16.24
N ASP A 39 6.55 -17.02 -16.73
CA ASP A 39 6.23 -16.92 -18.17
C ASP A 39 6.49 -15.50 -18.70
N LEU A 40 6.28 -14.47 -17.88
CA LEU A 40 6.60 -13.08 -18.23
C LEU A 40 8.08 -12.93 -18.60
N TRP A 41 9.00 -13.53 -17.83
CA TRP A 41 10.44 -13.46 -18.13
C TRP A 41 10.81 -14.29 -19.37
N ASN A 42 10.17 -15.44 -19.55
CA ASN A 42 10.52 -16.39 -20.59
C ASN A 42 9.95 -16.04 -21.98
N LEU A 43 8.79 -15.38 -22.03
CA LEU A 43 8.03 -15.15 -23.26
C LEU A 43 8.01 -13.70 -23.72
N ALA A 44 8.15 -12.74 -22.80
CA ALA A 44 8.04 -11.33 -23.15
C ALA A 44 9.27 -10.84 -23.94
N THR A 45 9.01 -9.96 -24.89
CA THR A 45 10.03 -9.08 -25.48
C THR A 45 10.54 -8.07 -24.44
N GLY A 46 11.67 -7.41 -24.72
CA GLY A 46 12.24 -6.42 -23.81
C GLY A 46 11.29 -5.25 -23.50
N ASP A 47 10.52 -4.78 -24.49
CA ASP A 47 9.57 -3.68 -24.31
C ASP A 47 8.31 -4.12 -23.55
N GLU A 48 7.81 -5.33 -23.80
CA GLU A 48 6.71 -5.92 -23.04
C GLU A 48 7.10 -6.13 -21.58
N PHE A 49 8.29 -6.68 -21.33
CA PHE A 49 8.80 -6.88 -19.98
C PHE A 49 8.96 -5.55 -19.24
N LYS A 50 9.53 -4.53 -19.89
CA LYS A 50 9.66 -3.18 -19.34
C LYS A 50 8.29 -2.60 -18.99
N ALA A 51 7.31 -2.72 -19.89
CA ALA A 51 5.95 -2.24 -19.65
C ALA A 51 5.28 -2.97 -18.48
N ALA A 52 5.38 -4.30 -18.42
CA ALA A 52 4.83 -5.13 -17.35
C ALA A 52 5.41 -4.75 -15.99
N LEU A 53 6.75 -4.67 -15.90
CA LEU A 53 7.44 -4.31 -14.67
C LEU A 53 7.12 -2.88 -14.23
N ALA A 54 7.04 -1.94 -15.17
CA ALA A 54 6.62 -0.57 -14.88
C ALA A 54 5.21 -0.53 -14.27
N LEU A 55 4.26 -1.30 -14.81
CA LEU A 55 2.91 -1.40 -14.26
C LEU A 55 2.88 -2.01 -12.86
N TRP A 56 3.68 -3.05 -12.59
CA TRP A 56 3.80 -3.61 -11.23
C TRP A 56 4.27 -2.54 -10.24
N LEU A 57 5.37 -1.86 -10.55
CA LEU A 57 5.93 -0.83 -9.67
C LEU A 57 4.99 0.37 -9.50
N ARG A 58 4.41 0.87 -10.59
CA ARG A 58 3.50 2.02 -10.56
C ARG A 58 2.15 1.73 -9.90
N SER A 59 1.76 0.46 -9.83
CA SER A 59 0.55 0.08 -9.11
C SER A 59 0.69 0.29 -7.58
N MET A 60 1.92 0.22 -7.04
CA MET A 60 2.20 0.52 -5.63
C MET A 60 1.89 1.99 -5.29
N ASP A 61 2.10 2.89 -6.26
CA ASP A 61 1.84 4.33 -6.12
C ASP A 61 0.33 4.67 -6.16
N GLN A 62 -0.54 3.70 -6.45
CA GLN A 62 -1.99 3.92 -6.54
C GLN A 62 -2.65 3.81 -5.17
N VAL A 63 -3.89 4.31 -5.08
CA VAL A 63 -4.79 4.03 -3.96
C VAL A 63 -6.06 3.41 -4.53
N PRO A 64 -6.33 2.12 -4.27
CA PRO A 64 -5.57 1.18 -3.42
C PRO A 64 -4.20 0.81 -4.01
N ALA A 65 -3.19 0.61 -3.16
CA ALA A 65 -1.87 0.14 -3.61
C ALA A 65 -2.00 -1.22 -4.31
N GLY A 66 -1.18 -1.49 -5.33
CA GLY A 66 -1.23 -2.73 -6.13
C GLY A 66 -2.36 -2.81 -7.15
N SER A 67 -3.12 -1.72 -7.32
CA SER A 67 -4.21 -1.65 -8.30
C SER A 67 -3.83 -0.80 -9.51
N LEU A 68 -4.52 -1.01 -10.64
CA LEU A 68 -4.39 -0.17 -11.83
C LEU A 68 -5.76 0.31 -12.34
N PRO A 69 -5.82 1.48 -13.00
CA PRO A 69 -6.98 1.90 -13.76
C PRO A 69 -7.20 0.99 -14.98
N THR A 70 -8.39 1.03 -15.57
CA THR A 70 -8.74 0.26 -16.78
C THR A 70 -8.67 1.07 -18.08
N ASP A 71 -8.46 2.40 -18.00
CA ASP A 71 -8.32 3.26 -19.18
C ASP A 71 -6.95 3.04 -19.85
N GLU A 72 -6.96 2.64 -21.13
CA GLU A 72 -5.76 2.40 -21.95
C GLU A 72 -4.81 3.60 -21.98
N ARG A 73 -5.32 4.84 -21.95
CA ARG A 73 -4.48 6.05 -21.97
C ARG A 73 -3.67 6.19 -20.70
N LEU A 74 -4.29 5.86 -19.56
CA LEU A 74 -3.61 5.86 -18.27
C LEU A 74 -2.63 4.69 -18.19
N LEU A 75 -3.03 3.51 -18.64
CA LEU A 75 -2.16 2.33 -18.67
C LEU A 75 -0.92 2.53 -19.53
N ALA A 76 -1.06 3.08 -20.75
CA ALA A 76 0.07 3.42 -21.61
C ALA A 76 1.06 4.37 -20.92
N ARG A 77 0.53 5.40 -20.24
CA ARG A 77 1.34 6.36 -19.47
C ARG A 77 2.07 5.70 -18.30
N LEU A 78 1.39 4.82 -17.54
CA LEU A 78 1.99 4.10 -16.41
C LEU A 78 3.05 3.10 -16.88
N ALA A 79 2.82 2.43 -18.00
CA ALA A 79 3.77 1.54 -18.66
C ALA A 79 4.97 2.29 -19.29
N GLY A 80 4.89 3.62 -19.42
CA GLY A 80 5.96 4.44 -19.99
C GLY A 80 6.13 4.27 -21.50
N CYS A 81 5.03 4.05 -22.22
CA CYS A 81 5.01 3.89 -23.68
C CYS A 81 4.00 4.85 -24.34
N ALA A 82 4.08 5.00 -25.66
CA ALA A 82 3.08 5.75 -26.41
C ALA A 82 1.78 4.94 -26.53
N LEU A 83 0.64 5.62 -26.63
CA LEU A 83 -0.66 4.96 -26.80
C LEU A 83 -0.73 4.08 -28.06
N GLY A 84 0.03 4.43 -29.12
CA GLY A 84 0.12 3.62 -30.33
C GLY A 84 0.77 2.25 -30.09
N ASP A 85 1.82 2.22 -29.26
CA ASP A 85 2.56 1.00 -28.93
C ASP A 85 1.83 0.16 -27.88
N TRP A 86 1.07 0.81 -27.00
CA TRP A 86 0.36 0.17 -25.89
C TRP A 86 -0.49 -1.02 -26.37
N ARG A 87 -1.19 -0.90 -27.50
CA ARG A 87 -2.05 -1.99 -27.99
C ARG A 87 -1.27 -3.27 -28.27
N THR A 88 -0.07 -3.15 -28.81
CA THR A 88 0.82 -4.29 -29.07
C THR A 88 1.38 -4.87 -27.78
N LEU A 89 1.73 -4.01 -26.81
CA LEU A 89 2.36 -4.44 -25.55
C LEU A 89 1.34 -4.93 -24.51
N SER A 90 0.09 -4.49 -24.60
CA SER A 90 -0.91 -4.59 -23.52
C SER A 90 -1.25 -6.01 -23.14
N GLU A 91 -1.28 -6.94 -24.10
CA GLU A 91 -1.59 -8.35 -23.84
C GLU A 91 -0.58 -8.97 -22.89
N MET A 92 0.73 -8.81 -23.17
CA MET A 92 1.79 -9.32 -22.31
C MET A 92 1.96 -8.46 -21.05
N ALA A 93 1.86 -7.13 -21.15
CA ALA A 93 2.02 -6.23 -20.01
C ALA A 93 0.92 -6.39 -18.93
N LEU A 94 -0.29 -6.75 -19.35
CA LEU A 94 -1.41 -7.05 -18.46
C LEU A 94 -1.58 -8.55 -18.16
N HIS A 95 -0.60 -9.39 -18.51
CA HIS A 95 -0.64 -10.80 -18.15
C HIS A 95 -0.78 -10.97 -16.62
N GLY A 96 -1.76 -11.77 -16.20
CA GLY A 96 -2.05 -12.02 -14.78
C GLY A 96 -2.86 -10.92 -14.06
N TRP A 97 -3.20 -9.82 -14.73
CA TRP A 97 -4.07 -8.79 -14.15
C TRP A 97 -5.55 -9.18 -14.29
N VAL A 98 -6.31 -9.03 -13.21
CA VAL A 98 -7.72 -9.39 -13.12
C VAL A 98 -8.53 -8.14 -12.78
N LYS A 99 -9.61 -7.91 -13.53
CA LYS A 99 -10.56 -6.84 -13.22
C LYS A 99 -11.46 -7.26 -12.06
N CYS A 100 -11.46 -6.47 -10.99
CA CYS A 100 -12.31 -6.69 -9.83
C CYS A 100 -13.59 -5.84 -9.89
N SER A 101 -14.51 -6.14 -8.97
CA SER A 101 -15.83 -5.48 -8.84
C SER A 101 -15.79 -3.97 -8.56
N ASP A 102 -14.64 -3.44 -8.11
CA ASP A 102 -14.39 -2.01 -7.94
C ASP A 102 -14.00 -1.29 -9.25
N GLY A 103 -13.93 -2.03 -10.36
CA GLY A 103 -13.59 -1.51 -11.68
C GLY A 103 -12.08 -1.33 -11.93
N ARG A 104 -11.23 -1.80 -11.01
CA ARG A 104 -9.77 -1.71 -11.11
C ARG A 104 -9.16 -3.07 -11.44
N LEU A 105 -7.93 -3.05 -11.96
CA LEU A 105 -7.15 -4.25 -12.23
C LEU A 105 -6.25 -4.57 -11.04
N TYR A 106 -6.14 -5.85 -10.68
CA TYR A 106 -5.26 -6.35 -9.62
C TYR A 106 -4.44 -7.53 -10.12
N HIS A 107 -3.20 -7.64 -9.65
CA HIS A 107 -2.32 -8.77 -9.95
C HIS A 107 -2.01 -9.54 -8.68
N SER A 108 -2.22 -10.86 -8.66
CA SER A 108 -2.09 -11.69 -7.45
C SER A 108 -0.70 -11.59 -6.79
N VAL A 109 0.38 -11.61 -7.59
CA VAL A 109 1.76 -11.47 -7.09
C VAL A 109 2.01 -10.12 -6.46
N VAL A 110 1.46 -9.04 -7.04
CA VAL A 110 1.64 -7.68 -6.51
C VAL A 110 0.80 -7.50 -5.25
N ALA A 111 -0.46 -7.96 -5.29
CA ALA A 111 -1.37 -7.92 -4.15
C ALA A 111 -0.80 -8.66 -2.93
N GLU A 112 -0.17 -9.82 -3.14
CA GLU A 112 0.55 -10.53 -2.07
C GLU A 112 1.60 -9.64 -1.38
N LYS A 113 2.44 -8.94 -2.16
CA LYS A 113 3.48 -8.04 -1.60
C LYS A 113 2.90 -6.79 -0.95
N VAL A 114 1.84 -6.23 -1.53
CA VAL A 114 1.12 -5.09 -0.96
C VAL A 114 0.51 -5.45 0.40
N LEU A 115 -0.16 -6.61 0.52
CA LEU A 115 -0.77 -7.02 1.78
C LEU A 115 0.29 -7.25 2.87
N ILE A 116 1.43 -7.87 2.53
CA ILE A 116 2.56 -8.03 3.46
C ILE A 116 3.03 -6.67 3.99
N ALA A 117 3.34 -5.73 3.09
CA ALA A 117 3.78 -4.38 3.45
C ALA A 117 2.71 -3.62 4.24
N TRP A 118 1.43 -3.81 3.91
CA TRP A 118 0.32 -3.18 4.60
C TRP A 118 0.17 -3.67 6.04
N VAL A 119 0.30 -4.98 6.29
CA VAL A 119 0.32 -5.54 7.66
C VAL A 119 1.44 -4.91 8.49
N GLU A 120 2.65 -4.81 7.94
CA GLU A 120 3.79 -4.21 8.62
C GLU A 120 3.54 -2.72 8.93
N ARG A 121 2.99 -1.98 7.97
CA ARG A 121 2.61 -0.57 8.13
C ARG A 121 1.55 -0.35 9.21
N ILE A 122 0.51 -1.20 9.29
CA ILE A 122 -0.48 -1.13 10.38
C ILE A 122 0.18 -1.43 11.72
N GLY A 123 1.06 -2.44 11.76
CA GLY A 123 1.84 -2.79 12.94
C GLY A 123 2.70 -1.63 13.45
N PHE A 124 3.33 -0.88 12.55
CA PHE A 124 4.08 0.33 12.88
C PHE A 124 3.16 1.44 13.41
N ARG A 125 2.09 1.78 12.67
CA ARG A 125 1.11 2.82 13.07
C ARG A 125 0.57 2.56 14.48
N LYS A 126 0.32 1.30 14.81
CA LYS A 126 -0.09 0.87 16.16
C LYS A 126 0.99 1.16 17.22
N ARG A 127 2.26 0.79 16.97
CA ARG A 127 3.38 1.04 17.91
C ARG A 127 3.56 2.54 18.15
N SER A 128 3.55 3.34 17.09
CA SER A 128 3.66 4.80 17.18
C SER A 128 2.48 5.42 17.93
N ALA A 129 1.24 5.02 17.64
CA ALA A 129 0.06 5.48 18.36
C ALA A 129 0.12 5.13 19.85
N GLN A 130 0.58 3.93 20.20
CA GLN A 130 0.77 3.51 21.59
C GLN A 130 1.84 4.34 22.32
N ALA A 131 2.98 4.60 21.66
CA ALA A 131 4.06 5.42 22.21
C ALA A 131 3.61 6.88 22.43
N ASN A 132 2.89 7.45 21.48
CA ASN A 132 2.32 8.80 21.57
C ASN A 132 1.28 8.90 22.69
N ALA A 133 0.38 7.93 22.80
CA ALA A 133 -0.60 7.88 23.88
C ALA A 133 0.08 7.84 25.26
N LYS A 134 1.16 7.05 25.41
CA LYS A 134 1.98 7.02 26.63
C LYS A 134 2.66 8.37 26.90
N ARG A 135 3.25 9.01 25.87
CA ARG A 135 3.93 10.32 25.99
C ARG A 135 2.97 11.43 26.42
N TYR A 136 1.78 11.46 25.84
CA TYR A 136 0.78 12.50 26.08
C TYR A 136 -0.28 12.11 27.12
N LYS A 137 -0.11 10.97 27.81
CA LYS A 137 -1.05 10.43 28.81
C LYS A 137 -2.50 10.36 28.30
N LYS A 138 -2.66 9.98 27.02
CA LYS A 138 -3.95 9.74 26.40
C LYS A 138 -4.27 8.25 26.44
N ASP A 139 -5.57 7.93 26.40
CA ASP A 139 -6.00 6.54 26.25
C ASP A 139 -5.65 6.02 24.85
N PHE A 140 -5.26 4.75 24.78
CA PHE A 140 -4.92 4.07 23.53
C PHE A 140 -5.82 2.85 23.35
N ASP A 141 -6.60 2.86 22.27
CA ASP A 141 -7.38 1.70 21.85
C ASP A 141 -6.65 0.95 20.72
N PRO A 142 -6.17 -0.28 20.96
CA PRO A 142 -5.54 -1.09 19.93
C PRO A 142 -6.54 -1.83 19.03
N ALA A 143 -7.82 -1.91 19.39
CA ALA A 143 -8.83 -2.71 18.68
C ALA A 143 -8.92 -2.45 17.17
N PRO A 144 -8.96 -1.19 16.67
CA PRO A 144 -9.05 -0.95 15.23
C PRO A 144 -7.84 -1.47 14.45
N PHE A 145 -6.63 -1.36 15.01
CA PHE A 145 -5.41 -1.88 14.38
C PHE A 145 -5.41 -3.42 14.33
N LYS A 146 -5.92 -4.07 15.38
CA LYS A 146 -6.04 -5.53 15.43
C LYS A 146 -6.99 -6.04 14.37
N ALA A 147 -8.19 -5.46 14.31
CA ALA A 147 -9.20 -5.83 13.32
C ALA A 147 -8.72 -5.61 11.88
N GLU A 148 -8.00 -4.51 11.63
CA GLU A 148 -7.42 -4.24 10.32
C GLU A 148 -6.35 -5.29 9.94
N ILE A 149 -5.43 -5.61 10.86
CA ILE A 149 -4.42 -6.67 10.63
C ILE A 149 -5.07 -8.02 10.35
N GLU A 150 -6.07 -8.42 11.14
CA GLU A 150 -6.76 -9.70 10.96
C GLU A 150 -7.44 -9.80 9.58
N ALA A 151 -8.14 -8.74 9.17
CA ALA A 151 -8.79 -8.68 7.86
C ALA A 151 -7.77 -8.79 6.71
N VAL A 152 -6.63 -8.10 6.82
CA VAL A 152 -5.58 -8.11 5.79
C VAL A 152 -4.88 -9.47 5.74
N VAL A 153 -4.60 -10.10 6.88
CA VAL A 153 -4.00 -11.44 6.93
C VAL A 153 -4.95 -12.49 6.35
N GLU A 154 -6.26 -12.34 6.53
CA GLU A 154 -7.23 -13.24 5.89
C GLU A 154 -7.25 -13.07 4.37
N LEU A 155 -7.22 -11.84 3.85
CA LEU A 155 -7.05 -11.60 2.42
C LEU A 155 -5.75 -12.22 1.90
N LEU A 156 -4.64 -12.05 2.62
CA LEU A 156 -3.35 -12.64 2.24
C LEU A 156 -3.42 -14.16 2.25
N ARG A 157 -4.17 -14.78 3.18
CA ARG A 157 -4.38 -16.23 3.24
C ARG A 157 -5.10 -16.77 2.01
N THR A 158 -6.03 -15.99 1.43
CA THR A 158 -6.69 -16.36 0.17
C THR A 158 -5.75 -16.35 -1.04
N LEU A 159 -4.75 -15.46 -1.05
CA LEU A 159 -3.78 -15.34 -2.15
C LEU A 159 -2.57 -16.27 -1.99
N SER A 160 -2.01 -16.34 -0.78
CA SER A 160 -0.83 -17.12 -0.45
C SER A 160 -0.88 -17.58 1.01
N PRO A 161 -1.37 -18.82 1.27
CA PRO A 161 -1.39 -19.39 2.62
C PRO A 161 0.00 -19.46 3.27
N VAL A 162 1.05 -19.67 2.48
CA VAL A 162 2.43 -19.76 2.94
C VAL A 162 2.94 -18.42 3.48
N GLU A 163 2.64 -17.33 2.78
CA GLU A 163 3.01 -15.98 3.25
C GLU A 163 2.14 -15.55 4.44
N ALA A 164 0.84 -15.86 4.41
CA ALA A 164 -0.06 -15.57 5.53
C ALA A 164 0.39 -16.25 6.83
N ALA A 165 0.86 -17.50 6.77
CA ALA A 165 1.33 -18.25 7.92
C ALA A 165 2.50 -17.56 8.67
N LYS A 166 3.27 -16.69 7.99
CA LYS A 166 4.32 -15.90 8.63
C LYS A 166 3.76 -14.95 9.69
N PHE A 167 2.50 -14.53 9.55
CA PHE A 167 1.83 -13.60 10.46
C PHE A 167 0.99 -14.27 11.56
N ASP A 168 0.82 -15.60 11.55
CA ASP A 168 -0.03 -16.30 12.53
C ASP A 168 0.40 -16.02 13.98
N ARG A 169 1.71 -16.03 14.27
CA ARG A 169 2.24 -15.67 15.59
C ARG A 169 1.88 -14.24 15.99
N MET A 170 1.93 -13.31 15.03
CA MET A 170 1.58 -11.90 15.28
C MET A 170 0.08 -11.79 15.58
N VAL A 171 -0.77 -12.44 14.79
CA VAL A 171 -2.23 -12.46 15.01
C VAL A 171 -2.59 -13.07 16.37
N ALA A 172 -2.01 -14.21 16.74
CA ALA A 172 -2.23 -14.82 18.06
C ALA A 172 -1.85 -13.89 19.23
N LEU A 173 -0.71 -13.21 19.12
CA LEU A 173 -0.29 -12.21 20.13
C LEU A 173 -1.25 -11.01 20.21
N LEU A 174 -1.84 -10.60 19.08
CA LEU A 174 -2.85 -9.53 19.06
C LEU A 174 -4.16 -9.97 19.70
N GLN A 175 -4.54 -11.24 19.58
CA GLN A 175 -5.76 -11.81 20.18
C GLN A 175 -5.62 -12.05 21.70
N GLY A 176 -4.39 -12.02 22.22
CA GLY A 176 -4.13 -12.19 23.66
C GLY A 176 -3.86 -13.65 24.06
N ASP A 177 -3.59 -14.52 23.09
CA ASP A 177 -3.18 -15.90 23.35
C ASP A 177 -1.79 -15.92 24.01
N LYS A 178 -1.72 -16.56 25.18
CA LYS A 178 -0.49 -16.61 25.99
C LYS A 178 0.57 -17.55 25.42
N ASP A 179 0.15 -18.53 24.62
CA ASP A 179 1.01 -19.53 23.99
C ASP A 179 0.78 -19.54 22.46
N PRO A 180 1.37 -18.59 21.71
CA PRO A 180 1.21 -18.54 20.27
C PRO A 180 1.82 -19.79 19.60
N PRO A 181 1.31 -20.25 18.46
CA PRO A 181 1.83 -21.43 17.78
C PRO A 181 3.32 -21.27 17.47
N THR A 182 4.15 -22.12 18.08
CA THR A 182 5.59 -22.19 17.81
C THR A 182 5.78 -22.88 16.46
N ARG A 183 6.32 -22.16 15.48
CA ARG A 183 6.65 -22.73 14.16
C ARG A 183 7.64 -23.89 14.35
N SER A 184 7.26 -25.09 13.92
CA SER A 184 8.19 -26.22 13.81
C SER A 184 9.29 -25.86 12.81
N GLN A 185 10.55 -25.94 13.25
CA GLN A 185 11.72 -25.67 12.42
C GLN A 185 11.97 -26.85 11.47
N ASP A 186 11.17 -26.96 10.42
CA ASP A 186 11.47 -27.83 9.30
C ASP A 186 11.55 -26.99 8.02
N GLY A 187 12.76 -26.85 7.46
CA GLY A 187 12.98 -26.33 6.11
C GLY A 187 13.62 -24.95 6.02
N SER A 188 14.90 -24.98 5.66
CA SER A 188 15.75 -23.88 5.21
C SER A 188 15.09 -22.88 4.24
N VAL A 189 15.57 -21.62 4.33
CA VAL A 189 15.44 -20.44 3.44
C VAL A 189 14.56 -19.30 3.99
N THR A 190 15.20 -18.12 4.10
CA THR A 190 14.69 -16.75 4.36
C THR A 190 14.38 -16.30 5.79
N GLU A 191 15.43 -16.22 6.62
CA GLU A 191 15.48 -15.27 7.75
C GLU A 191 15.91 -13.86 7.30
N CYS A 192 16.51 -13.74 6.10
CA CYS A 192 17.08 -12.49 5.58
C CYS A 192 16.04 -11.48 5.03
N THR A 193 14.94 -11.93 4.44
CA THR A 193 13.94 -10.99 3.84
C THR A 193 13.05 -10.32 4.88
N ARG A 194 12.88 -10.94 6.06
CA ARG A 194 12.09 -10.38 7.16
C ARG A 194 12.77 -9.18 7.83
N SER A 195 14.10 -9.11 7.81
CA SER A 195 14.80 -7.99 8.45
C SER A 195 14.82 -6.73 7.57
N VAL A 196 14.88 -6.86 6.24
CA VAL A 196 15.10 -5.72 5.34
C VAL A 196 13.86 -4.83 5.23
N LEU A 197 12.68 -5.41 4.93
CA LEU A 197 11.43 -4.64 4.87
C LEU A 197 11.06 -4.01 6.21
N SER A 198 11.19 -4.76 7.31
CA SER A 198 10.94 -4.22 8.64
C SER A 198 11.90 -3.07 8.98
N SER A 199 13.19 -3.15 8.59
CA SER A 199 14.15 -2.08 8.85
C SER A 199 13.97 -0.84 7.94
N GLU A 200 13.64 -1.03 6.66
CA GLU A 200 13.43 0.08 5.72
C GLU A 200 12.16 0.85 6.06
N ILE A 201 11.06 0.15 6.37
CA ILE A 201 9.80 0.77 6.83
C ILE A 201 10.01 1.51 8.16
N GLU A 202 10.84 0.98 9.06
CA GLU A 202 11.13 1.64 10.35
C GLU A 202 11.91 2.95 10.16
N LEU A 203 12.93 2.98 9.28
CA LEU A 203 13.76 4.15 9.02
C LEU A 203 12.98 5.33 8.39
N GLU A 204 12.08 5.04 7.46
CA GLU A 204 11.38 6.08 6.71
C GLU A 204 10.27 6.76 7.51
N ILE A 205 9.66 6.03 8.45
CA ILE A 205 8.65 6.62 9.32
C ILE A 205 9.28 7.29 10.55
N GLU A 206 10.48 6.88 10.99
CA GLU A 206 11.28 7.72 11.92
C GLU A 206 11.52 9.11 11.30
N TYR A 207 11.81 9.18 10.01
CA TYR A 207 11.95 10.45 9.27
C TYR A 207 10.63 11.26 9.21
N GLU A 208 9.49 10.66 8.87
CA GLU A 208 8.19 11.35 8.88
C GLU A 208 7.77 11.84 10.30
N LEU A 209 8.13 11.08 11.35
CA LEU A 209 7.89 11.48 12.74
C LEU A 209 8.78 12.65 13.17
N GLU A 210 10.02 12.73 12.67
CA GLU A 210 10.90 13.88 12.89
C GLU A 210 10.41 15.15 12.17
N GLU A 211 9.91 15.04 10.93
CA GLU A 211 9.32 16.18 10.21
C GLU A 211 8.05 16.70 10.89
N THR A 212 7.17 15.81 11.37
CA THR A 212 5.97 16.22 12.12
C THR A 212 6.29 16.78 13.51
N CYS A 213 7.48 16.50 14.07
CA CYS A 213 7.95 17.06 15.34
C CYS A 213 8.70 18.40 15.19
N THR A 214 9.19 18.73 14.00
CA THR A 214 9.93 19.98 13.72
C THR A 214 9.07 21.09 13.13
N GLY A 215 7.76 20.88 13.00
CA GLY A 215 6.80 21.96 12.79
C GLY A 215 6.80 22.91 13.98
N GLU A 216 7.65 23.94 13.93
CA GLU A 216 7.57 25.09 14.81
C GLU A 216 6.13 25.61 14.77
N PRO A 217 5.52 25.96 15.92
CA PRO A 217 4.25 26.65 15.90
C PRO A 217 4.51 28.02 15.26
N GLU A 218 4.08 28.21 14.01
CA GLU A 218 3.95 29.56 13.47
C GLU A 218 3.08 30.36 14.46
N GLY A 219 3.75 31.28 15.15
CA GLY A 219 3.17 32.07 16.20
C GLY A 219 1.95 32.81 15.67
N VAL A 220 0.79 32.47 16.23
CA VAL A 220 -0.40 33.31 16.16
C VAL A 220 -0.07 34.61 16.90
N ALA A 221 0.47 35.58 16.17
CA ALA A 221 0.54 36.96 16.61
C ALA A 221 -0.89 37.52 16.62
N SER A 222 -1.52 37.47 17.80
CA SER A 222 -2.75 38.19 18.12
C SER A 222 -2.52 39.70 17.95
N ALA A 223 -2.90 40.24 16.79
CA ALA A 223 -3.01 41.68 16.57
C ALA A 223 -4.45 42.10 16.92
N ALA A 224 -4.61 42.79 18.05
CA ALA A 224 -5.87 43.40 18.45
C ALA A 224 -6.34 44.42 17.38
N PRO A 225 -7.65 44.48 17.08
CA PRO A 225 -8.17 45.43 16.09
C PRO A 225 -8.04 46.87 16.59
N THR A 226 -7.45 47.72 15.76
CA THR A 226 -7.30 49.16 15.97
C THR A 226 -8.67 49.85 15.87
N PRO A 227 -9.05 50.74 16.81
CA PRO A 227 -10.35 51.41 16.77
C PRO A 227 -10.46 52.38 15.57
N PRO A 228 -11.68 52.60 15.03
CA PRO A 228 -11.87 53.43 13.85
C PRO A 228 -11.58 54.91 14.11
N LYS A 229 -10.89 55.56 13.16
CA LYS A 229 -10.65 57.01 13.16
C LYS A 229 -11.95 57.78 13.02
N SER A 230 -12.22 58.69 13.95
CA SER A 230 -13.32 59.65 13.88
C SER A 230 -13.17 60.59 12.65
N PRO A 231 -14.29 61.00 12.01
CA PRO A 231 -14.26 61.88 10.85
C PRO A 231 -13.83 63.30 11.25
N GLY A 232 -12.88 63.85 10.51
CA GLY A 232 -12.33 65.19 10.71
C GLY A 232 -13.41 66.27 10.62
N GLN A 233 -13.49 67.10 11.67
CA GLN A 233 -14.14 68.39 11.63
C GLN A 233 -13.33 69.34 10.76
N GLY A 234 -14.03 69.99 9.83
CA GLY A 234 -13.44 70.72 8.71
C GLY A 234 -13.00 72.15 9.00
N ARG A 235 -12.64 72.80 7.87
CA ARG A 235 -12.44 74.25 7.64
C ARG A 235 -11.17 74.80 8.28
N LYS A 236 -10.31 75.52 7.56
CA LYS A 236 -10.55 76.53 6.52
C LYS A 236 -9.51 76.42 5.40
#